data_AF-A0A538MY91-F1
#
_entry.id   AF-A0A538MY91-F1
#
_cell.length_a   1.000
_cell.length_b   1.000
_cell.length_c   1.000
_cell.angle_alpha   90.00
_cell.angle_beta   90.00
_cell.angle_gamma   90.00
#
_symmetry.space_group_name_H-M   'P 1'
#
loop_
_entity.id
_entity.type
_entity.pdbx_description
1 polymer ?
#
loop_
_entity_poly.entity_id
_entity_poly.type
_entity_poly.pdbx_seq_one_letter_code
_entity_poly.pdbx_strand_id
1 'polypeptide(L)'
;MVDFSVPEAGLRGVAFVLPMPASPASRVTHRVYLKQMLLSESVEGLLPEWAFFVRCVIDTTELRPTASREALYEDSLLADVRESLGDQLRGWMTRLAATDPLRLAAFLRIHRWGSQIRVRRVDVRLCPRSTIRWLARCRS
;
A
#
# COMPACT_ATOMS: atom_id res chain seq x y z
N MET A 1 -5.77 7.91 1.29
CA MET A 1 -4.74 7.72 0.25
C MET A 1 -3.42 7.53 0.96
N VAL A 2 -2.61 6.59 0.51
CA VAL A 2 -1.29 6.27 1.06
C VAL A 2 -0.29 6.43 -0.07
N ASP A 3 0.74 7.23 0.14
CA ASP A 3 1.81 7.37 -0.84
C ASP A 3 2.77 6.19 -0.72
N PHE A 4 3.20 5.67 -1.87
CA PHE A 4 4.18 4.61 -1.99
C PHE A 4 5.45 5.12 -2.66
N SER A 5 6.59 4.76 -2.08
CA SER A 5 7.90 4.94 -2.68
C SER A 5 8.80 3.77 -2.31
N VAL A 6 9.40 3.11 -3.30
CA VAL A 6 10.45 2.10 -3.12
C VAL A 6 11.57 2.44 -4.10
N PRO A 7 12.56 3.25 -3.69
CA PRO A 7 13.64 3.74 -4.57
C PRO A 7 14.40 2.63 -5.30
N GLU A 8 14.62 1.50 -4.63
CA GLU A 8 15.37 0.35 -5.12
C GLU A 8 14.73 -0.28 -6.36
N ALA A 9 13.40 -0.18 -6.49
CA ALA A 9 12.65 -0.67 -7.65
C ALA A 9 12.24 0.45 -8.63
N GLY A 10 12.73 1.68 -8.40
CA GLY A 10 12.24 2.87 -9.07
C GLY A 10 10.73 3.07 -8.92
N LEU A 11 10.13 2.53 -7.86
CA LEU A 11 8.69 2.45 -7.70
C LEU A 11 8.16 3.70 -7.00
N ARG A 12 7.15 4.31 -7.59
CA ARG A 12 6.33 5.36 -6.97
C ARG A 12 4.87 5.09 -7.24
N GLY A 13 4.01 5.50 -6.33
CA GLY A 13 2.59 5.34 -6.57
C GLY A 13 1.76 5.69 -5.37
N VAL A 14 0.49 5.32 -5.46
CA VAL A 14 -0.52 5.70 -4.50
C VAL A 14 -1.47 4.54 -4.27
N ALA A 15 -1.87 4.37 -3.02
CA ALA A 15 -2.79 3.36 -2.56
C ALA A 15 -4.10 3.99 -2.05
N PHE A 16 -5.22 3.37 -2.41
CA PHE A 16 -6.57 3.75 -2.02
C PHE A 16 -7.19 2.61 -1.22
N VAL A 17 -7.73 2.94 -0.06
CA VAL A 17 -8.50 2.01 0.77
C VAL A 17 -9.87 1.85 0.14
N LEU A 18 -10.29 0.60 -0.06
CA LEU A 18 -11.59 0.28 -0.63
C LEU A 18 -12.72 0.72 0.32
N PRO A 19 -13.76 1.42 -0.16
CA PRO A 19 -14.88 1.85 0.69
C PRO A 19 -15.86 0.72 1.03
N MET A 20 -15.66 -0.46 0.46
CA MET A 20 -16.51 -1.64 0.61
C MET A 20 -15.74 -2.78 1.29
N PRO A 21 -16.44 -3.73 1.93
CA PRO A 21 -15.81 -4.92 2.47
C PRO A 21 -15.00 -5.64 1.39
N ALA A 22 -13.78 -6.02 1.76
CA ALA A 22 -12.90 -6.82 0.91
C ALA A 22 -12.65 -8.15 1.63
N SER A 23 -12.62 -9.25 0.88
CA SER A 23 -12.34 -10.57 1.44
C SER A 23 -10.87 -10.91 1.24
N PRO A 24 -10.19 -11.56 2.20
CA PRO A 24 -8.88 -12.16 1.97
C PRO A 24 -8.86 -13.17 0.82
N ALA A 25 -10.01 -13.80 0.52
CA ALA A 25 -10.16 -14.71 -0.61
C ALA A 25 -10.34 -14.00 -1.95
N SER A 26 -10.55 -12.68 -1.96
CA SER A 26 -10.69 -11.91 -3.20
C SER A 26 -9.32 -11.63 -3.80
N ARG A 27 -9.18 -11.91 -5.10
CA ARG A 27 -8.01 -11.45 -5.85
C ARG A 27 -8.07 -9.95 -6.03
N VAL A 28 -7.08 -9.26 -5.47
CA VAL A 28 -6.96 -7.81 -5.61
C VAL A 28 -5.97 -7.51 -6.70
N THR A 29 -6.42 -6.71 -7.64
CA THR A 29 -5.62 -6.32 -8.79
C THR A 29 -5.25 -4.85 -8.73
N HIS A 30 -4.09 -4.54 -9.29
CA HIS A 30 -3.46 -3.23 -9.23
C HIS A 30 -3.15 -2.71 -10.63
N ARG A 31 -3.22 -1.39 -10.77
CA ARG A 31 -2.83 -0.71 -11.99
C ARG A 31 -1.34 -0.42 -11.94
N VAL A 32 -0.60 -0.98 -12.88
CA VAL A 32 0.85 -0.87 -12.91
C VAL A 32 1.29 -0.23 -14.22
N TYR A 33 2.19 0.73 -14.08
CA TYR A 33 2.93 1.36 -15.16
C TYR A 33 4.39 0.92 -15.07
N LEU A 34 5.01 0.69 -16.22
CA LEU A 34 6.43 0.42 -16.34
C LEU A 34 7.03 1.56 -17.17
N LYS A 35 7.89 2.37 -16.55
CA LYS A 35 8.51 3.54 -17.20
C LYS A 35 7.46 4.45 -17.86
N GLN A 36 6.41 4.80 -17.11
CA GLN A 36 5.28 5.63 -17.54
C GLN A 36 4.37 5.02 -18.62
N MET A 37 4.59 3.76 -19.00
CA MET A 37 3.71 3.04 -19.93
C MET A 37 2.79 2.10 -19.16
N LEU A 38 1.49 2.12 -19.46
CA LEU A 38 0.54 1.20 -18.84
C LEU A 38 0.95 -0.24 -19.16
N LEU A 39 1.35 -1.00 -18.13
CA LEU A 39 1.64 -2.42 -18.25
C LEU A 39 0.34 -3.21 -18.22
N SER A 40 -0.46 -3.01 -17.17
CA SER A 40 -1.74 -3.69 -16.96
C SER A 40 -2.57 -2.96 -15.90
N GLU A 41 -3.89 -3.07 -16.02
CA GLU A 41 -4.84 -2.59 -15.01
C GLU A 41 -5.16 -3.65 -13.95
N SER A 42 -4.67 -4.88 -14.15
CA SER A 42 -5.06 -6.07 -13.40
C SER A 42 -3.89 -6.88 -12.85
N VAL A 43 -2.81 -6.24 -12.39
CA VAL A 43 -1.65 -6.95 -11.82
C VAL A 43 -1.97 -7.50 -10.43
N GLU A 44 -1.76 -8.81 -10.24
CA GLU A 44 -1.86 -9.48 -8.95
C GLU A 44 -0.51 -9.58 -8.23
N GLY A 45 -0.53 -9.86 -6.91
CA GLY A 45 0.68 -10.21 -6.15
C GLY A 45 1.65 -9.06 -5.83
N LEU A 46 1.33 -7.81 -6.18
CA LEU A 46 2.21 -6.67 -5.88
C LEU A 46 2.27 -6.33 -4.38
N LEU A 47 1.14 -6.46 -3.67
CA LEU A 47 1.04 -6.19 -2.24
C LEU A 47 1.07 -7.49 -1.43
N PRO A 48 1.42 -7.43 -0.13
CA PRO A 48 1.26 -8.57 0.76
C PRO A 48 -0.19 -9.07 0.79
N GLU A 49 -0.38 -10.38 0.97
CA GLU A 49 -1.71 -11.00 0.97
C GLU A 49 -2.70 -10.37 1.97
N TRP A 50 -2.19 -9.89 3.12
CA TRP A 50 -3.02 -9.23 4.13
C TRP A 50 -3.54 -7.84 3.71
N ALA A 51 -2.98 -7.23 2.65
CA ALA A 51 -3.30 -5.88 2.18
C ALA A 51 -4.46 -5.85 1.15
N PHE A 52 -5.34 -6.85 1.17
CA PHE A 52 -6.48 -7.00 0.26
C PHE A 52 -7.51 -5.84 0.31
N PHE A 53 -7.42 -4.96 1.29
CA PHE A 53 -8.31 -3.80 1.45
C PHE A 53 -7.85 -2.56 0.67
N VAL A 54 -6.73 -2.65 -0.06
CA VAL A 54 -6.14 -1.54 -0.83
C VAL A 54 -6.03 -1.90 -2.30
N ARG A 55 -6.35 -0.94 -3.17
CA ARG A 55 -5.88 -0.95 -4.56
C ARG A 55 -4.86 0.16 -4.76
N CYS A 56 -3.86 -0.10 -5.60
CA CYS A 56 -2.84 0.88 -5.89
C CYS A 56 -2.70 1.13 -7.39
N VAL A 57 -2.19 2.33 -7.67
CA VAL A 57 -1.69 2.73 -8.97
C VAL A 57 -0.22 3.04 -8.78
N ILE A 58 0.66 2.29 -9.44
CA ILE A 58 2.10 2.44 -9.31
C ILE A 58 2.77 2.61 -10.67
N ASP A 59 3.90 3.29 -10.69
CA ASP A 59 4.89 3.26 -11.76
C ASP A 59 6.19 2.68 -11.20
N THR A 60 6.89 1.86 -11.97
CA THR A 60 8.15 1.22 -11.60
C THR A 60 9.08 1.19 -12.81
N THR A 61 10.40 1.07 -12.58
CA THR A 61 11.40 0.94 -13.64
C THR A 61 12.08 -0.42 -13.67
N GLU A 62 12.12 -1.12 -12.53
CA GLU A 62 12.91 -2.34 -12.35
C GLU A 62 12.07 -3.62 -12.27
N LEU A 63 10.79 -3.54 -11.87
CA LEU A 63 9.95 -4.73 -11.77
C LEU A 63 9.63 -5.30 -13.15
N ARG A 64 9.70 -6.63 -13.24
CA ARG A 64 9.54 -7.35 -14.51
C ARG A 64 8.14 -7.98 -14.59
N PRO A 65 7.38 -7.77 -15.67
CA PRO A 65 6.14 -8.49 -15.89
C PRO A 65 6.38 -9.94 -16.28
N THR A 66 5.41 -10.81 -15.99
CA THR A 66 5.32 -12.13 -16.61
C THR A 66 4.94 -12.03 -18.09
N ALA A 67 5.04 -13.14 -18.83
CA ALA A 67 4.65 -13.19 -20.24
C ALA A 67 3.18 -12.80 -20.47
N SER A 68 2.26 -13.12 -19.54
CA SER A 68 0.85 -12.75 -19.62
C SER A 68 0.59 -11.27 -19.33
N ARG A 69 1.54 -10.57 -18.67
CA ARG A 69 1.38 -9.19 -18.15
C ARG A 69 0.27 -9.02 -17.11
N GLU A 70 -0.18 -10.11 -16.52
CA GLU A 70 -1.18 -10.12 -15.43
C GLU A 70 -0.53 -10.23 -14.04
N ALA A 71 0.77 -10.53 -14.00
CA ALA A 71 1.55 -10.65 -12.78
C ALA A 71 2.95 -10.10 -13.01
N LEU A 72 3.69 -9.97 -11.91
CA LEU A 72 5.12 -9.67 -11.91
C LEU A 72 5.90 -10.96 -11.72
N TYR A 73 7.12 -10.99 -12.24
CA TYR A 73 8.02 -12.11 -12.07
C TYR A 73 8.39 -12.24 -10.59
N GLU A 74 8.17 -13.41 -10.00
CA GLU A 74 8.47 -13.69 -8.59
C GLU A 74 9.99 -13.84 -8.42
N ASP A 75 10.66 -12.74 -8.09
CA ASP A 75 12.07 -12.67 -7.75
C ASP A 75 12.29 -11.98 -6.40
N SER A 76 13.55 -11.90 -5.99
CA SER A 76 13.93 -11.26 -4.73
C SER A 76 13.55 -9.78 -4.68
N LEU A 77 13.64 -9.07 -5.81
CA LEU A 77 13.27 -7.65 -5.87
C LEU A 77 11.77 -7.46 -5.63
N LEU A 78 10.92 -8.29 -6.23
CA LEU A 78 9.48 -8.25 -5.97
C LEU A 78 9.15 -8.57 -4.51
N ALA A 79 9.85 -9.55 -3.92
CA ALA A 79 9.69 -9.87 -2.50
C ALA A 79 10.02 -8.67 -1.60
N ASP A 80 11.16 -8.00 -1.85
CA ASP A 80 11.59 -6.81 -1.10
C ASP A 80 10.62 -5.63 -1.27
N VAL A 81 10.13 -5.41 -2.50
CA VAL A 81 9.10 -4.40 -2.78
C VAL A 81 7.83 -4.70 -1.99
N ARG A 82 7.37 -5.96 -2.01
CA ARG A 82 6.15 -6.39 -1.32
C ARG A 82 6.27 -6.12 0.19
N GLU A 83 7.42 -6.42 0.78
CA GLU A 83 7.70 -6.13 2.18
C GLU A 83 7.68 -4.61 2.48
N SER A 84 8.41 -3.81 1.68
CA SER A 84 8.49 -2.36 1.85
C SER A 84 7.14 -1.66 1.70
N LEU A 85 6.33 -2.05 0.71
CA LEU A 85 4.95 -1.57 0.56
C LEU A 85 4.08 -1.97 1.76
N GLY A 86 4.27 -3.18 2.27
CA GLY A 86 3.63 -3.66 3.49
C GLY A 86 3.97 -2.82 4.71
N ASP A 87 5.23 -2.43 4.88
CA ASP A 87 5.66 -1.55 5.97
C ASP A 87 5.10 -0.14 5.85
N GLN A 88 5.03 0.41 4.64
CA GLN A 88 4.42 1.71 4.39
C GLN A 88 2.92 1.72 4.75
N LEU A 89 2.20 0.65 4.39
CA LEU A 89 0.80 0.45 4.80
C LEU A 89 0.66 0.29 6.31
N ARG A 90 1.53 -0.49 6.97
CA ARG A 90 1.54 -0.61 8.44
C ARG A 90 1.77 0.74 9.10
N GLY A 91 2.76 1.49 8.65
CA GLY A 91 3.05 2.83 9.16
C GLY A 91 1.88 3.79 8.96
N TRP A 92 1.18 3.71 7.83
CA TRP A 92 -0.05 4.46 7.60
C TRP A 92 -1.16 4.08 8.61
N MET A 93 -1.38 2.79 8.86
CA MET A 93 -2.38 2.34 9.84
C MET A 93 -2.03 2.80 11.26
N THR A 94 -0.75 2.73 11.64
CA THR A 94 -0.29 3.24 12.95
C THR A 94 -0.54 4.75 13.07
N ARG A 95 -0.28 5.53 12.02
CA ARG A 95 -0.60 6.96 12.00
C ARG A 95 -2.11 7.20 12.08
N LEU A 96 -2.91 6.46 11.32
CA LEU A 96 -4.37 6.55 11.37
C LEU A 96 -4.90 6.26 12.78
N ALA A 97 -4.37 5.24 13.45
CA ALA A 97 -4.70 4.90 14.82
C ALA A 97 -4.41 6.04 15.81
N ALA A 98 -3.30 6.75 15.61
CA ALA A 98 -2.90 7.87 16.46
C ALA A 98 -3.71 9.15 16.19
N THR A 99 -4.08 9.41 14.93
CA THR A 99 -4.73 10.67 14.53
C THR A 99 -6.25 10.61 14.53
N ASP A 100 -6.84 9.45 14.21
CA ASP A 100 -8.29 9.27 14.07
C ASP A 100 -8.72 7.82 14.41
N PRO A 101 -8.82 7.51 15.72
CA PRO A 101 -9.20 6.17 16.18
C PRO A 101 -10.59 5.73 15.72
N LEU A 102 -11.53 6.66 15.56
CA LEU A 102 -12.90 6.35 15.11
C LEU A 102 -12.89 5.90 13.65
N ARG A 103 -12.12 6.57 12.80
CA ARG A 103 -11.95 6.16 11.40
C ARG A 103 -11.22 4.83 11.29
N LEU A 104 -10.23 4.56 12.15
CA LEU A 104 -9.63 3.24 12.23
C LEU A 104 -10.67 2.18 12.62
N ALA A 105 -11.49 2.41 13.64
CA ALA A 105 -12.51 1.47 14.06
C ALA A 105 -13.54 1.20 12.94
N ALA A 106 -13.97 2.24 12.21
CA ALA A 106 -14.84 2.10 11.05
C ALA A 106 -14.18 1.24 9.95
N PHE A 107 -12.91 1.50 9.67
CA PHE A 107 -12.10 0.74 8.71
C PHE A 107 -11.97 -0.75 9.10
N LEU A 108 -11.59 -1.05 10.35
CA LEU A 108 -11.47 -2.43 10.84
C LEU A 108 -12.80 -3.20 10.75
N ARG A 109 -13.91 -2.51 11.02
CA ARG A 109 -15.27 -3.07 10.91
C ARG A 109 -15.64 -3.41 9.46
N ILE A 110 -15.30 -2.54 8.50
CA ILE A 110 -15.59 -2.75 7.07
C ILE A 110 -14.80 -3.94 6.53
N HIS A 111 -13.52 -4.07 6.90
CA HIS A 111 -12.63 -5.09 6.35
C HIS A 111 -12.52 -6.37 7.20
N ARG A 112 -13.47 -6.61 8.12
CA ARG A 112 -13.58 -7.80 8.99
C ARG A 112 -12.22 -8.31 9.49
N TRP A 113 -11.48 -7.44 10.15
CA TRP A 113 -10.15 -7.77 10.66
C TRP A 113 -10.26 -8.58 11.95
N GLY A 114 -10.26 -9.90 11.85
CA GLY A 114 -10.23 -10.80 13.01
C GLY A 114 -9.24 -11.94 12.76
N SER A 115 -8.03 -11.85 13.34
CA SER A 115 -7.20 -12.97 13.84
C SER A 115 -5.66 -12.88 13.65
N GLN A 116 -5.07 -11.95 12.88
CA GLN A 116 -3.61 -12.01 12.60
C GLN A 116 -2.80 -10.72 12.81
N ILE A 117 -3.31 -9.78 13.61
CA ILE A 117 -2.47 -8.66 14.05
C ILE A 117 -1.64 -9.08 15.26
N ARG A 118 -0.34 -9.34 15.05
CA ARG A 118 0.69 -9.16 16.08
C ARG A 118 1.20 -7.72 15.99
N VAL A 119 0.36 -6.76 16.35
CA VAL A 119 0.84 -5.42 16.72
C VAL A 119 1.63 -5.64 18.00
N ARG A 120 2.96 -5.71 17.89
CA ARG A 120 3.81 -5.41 19.05
C ARG A 120 3.39 -4.03 19.51
N ARG A 121 2.98 -3.92 20.78
CA ARG A 121 2.54 -2.66 21.44
C ARG A 121 3.29 -1.47 20.85
N VAL A 122 2.59 -0.60 20.13
CA VAL A 122 3.05 0.75 19.87
C VAL A 122 2.74 1.53 21.14
N ASP A 123 3.77 1.93 21.87
CA ASP A 123 3.65 2.79 23.03
C ASP A 123 3.15 4.18 22.58
N VAL A 124 2.03 4.63 23.15
CA VAL A 124 1.27 5.83 22.76
C VAL A 124 1.87 7.14 23.29
N ARG A 125 3.15 7.15 23.71
CA ARG A 125 3.76 8.30 24.41
C ARG A 125 4.76 9.14 23.62
N LEU A 126 4.84 9.01 22.30
CA LEU A 126 5.73 9.86 21.50
C LEU A 126 5.00 10.42 20.28
N CYS A 127 4.41 11.61 20.46
CA CYS A 127 3.90 12.46 19.39
C CYS A 127 4.63 13.81 19.43
N PRO A 128 5.60 14.06 18.53
CA PRO A 128 6.10 15.40 18.30
C PRO A 128 5.16 16.16 17.35
N ARG A 129 4.69 17.31 17.85
CA ARG A 129 4.03 18.37 17.08
C ARG A 129 4.95 18.86 15.96
N SER A 130 4.35 19.13 14.79
CA SER A 130 4.86 19.88 13.63
C SER A 130 5.47 19.06 12.49
N THR A 131 4.81 19.10 11.32
CA THR A 131 5.42 19.33 9.98
C THR A 131 4.28 19.49 8.96
N ILE A 132 3.73 20.71 8.85
CA ILE A 132 2.96 21.15 7.68
C ILE A 132 3.86 22.13 6.94
N ARG A 133 4.51 21.70 5.85
CA ARG A 133 5.13 22.63 4.88
C ARG A 133 5.46 22.03 3.50
N TRP A 134 4.68 21.07 2.98
CA TRP A 134 4.96 20.48 1.66
C TRP A 134 3.94 20.82 0.56
N LEU A 135 2.70 21.23 0.89
CA LEU A 135 1.62 21.40 -0.11
C LEU A 135 1.67 22.65 -1.01
N ALA A 136 2.76 23.43 -1.03
CA ALA A 136 2.81 24.68 -1.82
C ALA A 136 3.57 24.57 -3.15
N ARG A 137 4.02 23.39 -3.60
CA ARG A 137 4.93 23.29 -4.76
C ARG A 137 4.52 22.34 -5.89
N CYS A 138 3.28 21.87 -5.91
CA CYS A 138 2.76 21.04 -7.01
C CYS A 138 1.52 21.60 -7.71
N ARG A 139 1.25 22.91 -7.58
CA ARG A 139 0.28 23.63 -8.43
C ARG A 139 0.83 25.01 -8.81
N SER A 140 1.90 25.02 -9.59
CA SER A 140 2.36 26.12 -10.46
C SER A 140 3.67 25.71 -11.11
#